data_AF-A0A9E3XQW1-F1
#
_entry.id   AF-A0A9E3XQW1-F1
#
_cell.length_a   1.000
_cell.length_b   1.000
_cell.length_c   1.000
_cell.angle_alpha   90.00
_cell.angle_beta   90.00
_cell.angle_gamma   90.00
#
_symmetry.space_group_name_H-M   'P 1'
#
loop_
_entity.id
_entity.type
_entity.pdbx_description
1 polymer ?
#
loop_
_entity_poly.entity_id
_entity_poly.type
_entity_poly.pdbx_seq_one_letter_code
_entity_poly.pdbx_strand_id
1 'polypeptide(L)' 'MVDAPFVVILDANVLFPQYVRHLLLYLPRTGLVQLKWTDEILDETMRALAHERPDIPAERLDSLR' A
#
# COMPACT_ATOMS: atom_id res chain seq x y z
N MET A 1 9.93 18.74 -20.94
CA MET A 1 9.94 17.28 -20.79
C MET A 1 10.10 17.02 -19.30
N VAL A 2 9.11 16.41 -18.66
CA VAL A 2 9.35 15.83 -17.34
C VAL A 2 9.93 14.45 -17.63
N ASP A 3 11.14 14.18 -17.15
CA ASP A 3 11.68 12.83 -17.19
C ASP A 3 10.73 11.85 -16.47
N ALA A 4 10.84 10.56 -16.76
CA ALA A 4 9.95 9.56 -16.17
C ALA A 4 9.88 9.71 -14.64
N PRO A 5 8.67 9.61 -14.04
CA PRO A 5 8.48 9.85 -12.61
C PRO A 5 9.32 8.90 -11.77
N PHE A 6 9.85 9.39 -10.65
CA PHE A 6 10.73 8.61 -9.77
C PHE A 6 9.98 7.41 -9.17
N VAL A 7 10.50 6.20 -9.36
CA VAL A 7 9.84 4.98 -8.88
C VAL A 7 10.15 4.77 -7.40
N VAL A 8 9.10 4.62 -6.59
CA VAL A 8 9.19 4.31 -5.16
C VAL A 8 8.44 3.01 -4.90
N ILE A 9 9.12 2.05 -4.27
CA ILE A 9 8.48 0.82 -3.79
C ILE A 9 8.10 1.05 -2.33
N LEU A 10 6.82 0.88 -1.99
CA LEU A 10 6.32 0.97 -0.63
C LEU A 10 6.36 -0.41 0.03
N ASP A 11 6.82 -0.48 1.27
CA ASP A 11 6.85 -1.69 2.08
C ASP A 11 5.54 -1.89 2.87
N ALA A 12 5.32 -3.10 3.39
CA ALA A 12 4.15 -3.42 4.20
C ALA A 12 4.07 -2.56 5.47
N ASN A 13 5.21 -2.21 6.08
CA ASN A 13 5.27 -1.32 7.25
C ASN A 13 4.77 0.11 6.95
N VAL A 14 4.68 0.48 5.68
CA VAL A 14 4.19 1.77 5.18
C VAL A 14 2.75 1.65 4.68
N LEU A 15 2.40 0.54 4.01
CA LEU A 15 1.05 0.30 3.50
C LEU A 15 0.05 -0.07 4.61
N PHE A 16 0.52 -0.67 5.70
CA PHE A 16 -0.34 -1.11 6.78
C PHE A 16 -0.89 0.08 7.61
N PRO A 17 -0.07 0.98 8.17
CA PRO A 17 -0.58 2.09 8.97
C PRO A 17 -1.36 3.09 8.10
N GLN A 18 -2.63 3.31 8.43
CA GLN A 18 -3.51 4.14 7.62
C GLN A 18 -2.98 5.55 7.38
N TYR A 19 -2.38 6.18 8.39
CA TYR A 19 -1.92 7.57 8.31
C TYR A 19 -0.77 7.73 7.29
N VAL A 20 0.24 6.85 7.35
CA VAL A 20 1.39 6.90 6.45
C VAL A 20 0.97 6.54 5.03
N ARG A 21 0.21 5.44 4.87
CA ARG A 21 -0.36 5.05 3.57
C ARG A 21 -1.15 6.19 2.95
N HIS A 22 -2.05 6.81 3.70
CA HIS A 22 -2.92 7.87 3.20
C HIS A 22 -2.11 9.05 2.68
N LEU A 23 -1.10 9.53 3.42
CA LEU A 23 -0.23 10.61 2.98
C LEU A 23 0.51 10.28 1.68
N LEU A 24 1.14 9.09 1.61
CA LEU A 24 1.97 8.72 0.47
C LEU A 24 1.14 8.47 -0.80
N LEU A 25 -0.08 7.95 -0.68
CA LEU A 25 -0.98 7.73 -1.82
C LEU A 25 -1.39 9.02 -2.55
N TYR A 26 -1.18 10.21 -1.98
CA TYR A 26 -1.37 11.48 -2.70
C TYR A 26 -0.18 11.86 -3.58
N LEU A 27 1.03 11.35 -3.32
CA LEU A 27 2.24 11.77 -4.02
C LEU A 27 2.20 11.55 -5.54
N PRO A 28 1.64 10.45 -6.08
CA PRO A 28 1.50 10.27 -7.54
C PRO A 28 0.76 11.41 -8.24
N ARG A 29 -0.15 12.11 -7.54
CA ARG A 29 -0.93 13.22 -8.11
C ARG A 29 -0.08 14.44 -8.46
N THR A 30 1.12 14.54 -7.87
CA THR A 30 2.09 15.60 -8.18
C THR A 30 2.85 15.35 -9.47
N GLY A 31 2.79 14.13 -10.02
CA GLY A 31 3.59 13.71 -11.16
C GLY A 31 5.08 13.49 -10.85
N LEU A 32 5.50 13.66 -9.59
CA LEU A 32 6.91 13.53 -9.18
C LEU A 32 7.32 12.07 -8.94
N VAL A 33 6.39 11.21 -8.55
CA VAL A 33 6.67 9.83 -8.18
C VAL A 33 5.68 8.84 -8.79
N GLN A 34 6.17 7.65 -9.08
CA GLN A 34 5.37 6.47 -9.38
C GLN A 34 5.49 5.48 -8.21
N LEU A 35 4.40 5.28 -7.49
CA LEU A 35 4.35 4.28 -6.42
C LEU A 35 4.17 2.88 -7.00
N LYS A 36 4.87 1.91 -6.43
CA LYS A 36 4.73 0.48 -6.71
C LYS A 36 4.79 -0.32 -5.41
N TRP A 37 4.31 -1.54 -5.46
CA TRP A 37 4.45 -2.58 -4.45
C TRP A 37 4.40 -3.93 -5.16
N THR A 38 4.88 -4.97 -4.50
CA THR A 38 4.82 -6.35 -5.00
C THR A 38 3.61 -7.07 -4.40
N ASP A 39 3.24 -8.20 -4.99
CA ASP A 39 2.24 -9.09 -4.39
C ASP A 39 2.70 -9.59 -3.00
N GLU A 40 4.00 -9.85 -2.81
CA GLU A 40 4.57 -10.25 -1.52
C GLU A 40 4.36 -9.19 -0.41
N ILE A 41 4.56 -7.91 -0.75
CA ILE A 41 4.33 -6.80 0.16
C ILE A 41 2.83 -6.66 0.48
N LEU A 42 1.98 -6.87 -0.52
CA LEU A 42 0.53 -6.84 -0.32
C LEU A 42 0.09 -8.02 0.57
N ASP A 43 0.62 -9.23 0.34
CA ASP A 43 0.38 -10.41 1.18
C ASP A 43 0.75 -10.15 2.64
N GLU A 44 1.92 -9.55 2.90
CA GLU A 44 2.35 -9.16 4.24
C GLU A 44 1.41 -8.13 4.88
N THR A 45 1.03 -7.10 4.13
CA THR A 45 0.08 -6.07 4.59
C THR A 45 -1.25 -6.70 5.00
N MET A 46 -1.74 -7.67 4.22
CA MET A 46 -3.00 -8.37 4.49
C MET A 46 -2.89 -9.30 5.71
N ARG A 47 -1.76 -9.99 5.89
CA ARG A 47 -1.49 -10.79 7.10
C ARG A 47 -1.45 -9.92 8.36
N ALA A 48 -0.80 -8.76 8.31
CA ALA A 48 -0.77 -7.81 9.41
C ALA A 48 -2.18 -7.30 9.76
N LEU A 49 -3.00 -6.98 8.74
CA LEU A 49 -4.39 -6.57 8.92
C LEU A 49 -5.27 -7.67 9.52
N ALA A 50 -5.16 -8.91 9.04
CA ALA A 50 -5.89 -10.04 9.60
C ALA A 50 -5.51 -10.28 11.08
N HIS A 51 -4.25 -10.07 11.44
CA HIS A 51 -3.76 -10.20 12.80
C HIS A 51 -4.30 -9.10 13.73
N GLU A 52 -4.27 -7.84 13.30
CA GLU A 52 -4.74 -6.70 14.12
C GLU A 52 -6.27 -6.59 14.17
N ARG A 53 -6.97 -7.04 13.10
CA ARG A 53 -8.43 -6.95 12.95
C ARG A 53 -9.04 -8.32 12.65
N PRO A 54 -9.01 -9.27 13.62
CA PRO A 54 -9.59 -10.60 13.46
C PRO A 54 -11.12 -10.57 13.33
N ASP A 55 -11.75 -9.43 13.59
CA ASP A 55 -13.18 -9.18 13.39
C ASP A 55 -13.58 -9.02 11.91
N ILE A 56 -12.61 -8.85 11.01
CA ILE A 56 -12.86 -8.72 9.56
C ILE A 56 -12.82 -10.13 8.94
N PRO A 57 -13.90 -10.58 8.27
CA PRO A 57 -13.91 -11.87 7.58
C PRO A 57 -12.85 -11.94 6.49
N ALA A 58 -12.22 -13.11 6.32
CA ALA A 58 -11.16 -13.32 5.33
C ALA A 58 -11.64 -13.02 3.90
N GLU A 59 -12.90 -13.32 3.57
CA GLU A 59 -13.47 -13.02 2.25
C GLU A 59 -13.51 -11.51 1.97
N ARG A 60 -13.69 -10.70 3.04
CA ARG A 60 -13.67 -9.25 2.94
C ARG A 60 -12.26 -8.72 2.76
N LEU A 61 -11.26 -9.38 3.35
CA LEU A 61 -9.86 -9.05 3.12
C LEU A 61 -9.46 -9.32 1.67
N ASP A 62 -9.82 -10.47 1.10
CA ASP A 62 -9.47 -10.80 -0.29
C ASP A 62 -10.01 -9.78 -1.31
N SER A 63 -11.15 -9.14 -1.03
CA SER A 63 -11.71 -8.08 -1.87
C SER A 63 -10.93 -6.75 -1.88
N LEU A 64 -9.93 -6.59 -1.00
CA LEU A 64 -9.11 -5.38 -0.87
C LEU A 64 -7.82 -5.41 -1.71
N ARG A 65 -7.49 -6.54 -2.35
CA ARG A 65 -6.41 -6.61 -3.34
C ARG A 65 -6.85 -6.01 -4.67
#